data_AF-W5TRQ4-F1
#
_entry.id   AF-W5TRQ4-F1
#
_cell.length_a   1.000
_cell.length_b   1.000
_cell.length_c   1.000
_cell.angle_alpha   90.00
_cell.angle_beta   90.00
_cell.angle_gamma   90.00
#
_symmetry.space_group_name_H-M   'P 1'
#
loop_
_entity.id
_entity.type
_entity.pdbx_description
1 polymer ?
#
loop_
_entity_poly.entity_id
_entity_poly.type
_entity_poly.pdbx_seq_one_letter_code
_entity_poly.pdbx_strand_id
1 'polypeptide(L)'
;MPIPDTGQRAARELYAAATSSGAGPAPRFEIAEDTARNLAAACDRLIEDLRAARDNGAQLTSVRGFGELPSGQALMRGFSAKGTEFLDAVTSYQQTALLLKAAYLAAGRQFDEAEAANRAALALIRPDAGAARGG
;
A
#
# COMPACT_ATOMS: atom_id res chain seq x y z
N MET A 1 6.52 1.53 -16.60
CA MET A 1 7.68 2.02 -15.81
C MET A 1 7.65 1.29 -14.46
N PRO A 2 8.79 0.93 -13.84
CA PRO A 2 8.73 0.34 -12.49
C PRO A 2 8.13 1.36 -11.51
N ILE A 3 7.17 0.93 -10.69
CA ILE A 3 6.61 1.74 -9.61
C ILE A 3 7.76 2.11 -8.66
N PRO A 4 8.01 3.40 -8.37
CA PRO A 4 9.05 3.80 -7.43
C PRO A 4 8.73 3.28 -6.01
N ASP A 5 9.76 3.05 -5.19
CA ASP A 5 9.56 2.82 -3.76
C ASP A 5 8.89 4.07 -3.16
N THR A 6 7.69 3.91 -2.62
CA THR A 6 6.88 4.97 -2.02
C THR A 6 7.08 5.03 -0.50
N GLY A 7 8.16 4.43 0.01
CA GLY A 7 8.44 4.29 1.43
C GLY A 7 8.27 2.87 1.97
N GLN A 8 7.98 1.87 1.12
CA GLN A 8 7.85 0.49 1.59
C GLN A 8 9.10 0.01 2.30
N ARG A 9 10.28 0.31 1.74
CA ARG A 9 11.55 -0.07 2.36
C ARG A 9 11.69 0.52 3.76
N ALA A 10 11.51 1.84 3.89
CA ALA A 10 11.63 2.53 5.17
C ALA A 10 10.60 2.01 6.19
N ALA A 11 9.36 1.75 5.76
CA ALA A 11 8.32 1.22 6.63
C ALA A 11 8.62 -0.21 7.12
N ARG A 12 9.20 -1.07 6.27
CA ARG A 12 9.67 -2.41 6.66
C ARG A 12 10.83 -2.36 7.65
N GLU A 13 11.80 -1.48 7.40
CA GLU A 13 12.92 -1.26 8.32
C GLU A 13 12.42 -0.77 9.69
N LEU A 14 11.45 0.13 9.72
CA LEU A 14 10.82 0.60 10.96
C LEU A 14 10.06 -0.52 11.69
N TYR A 15 9.28 -1.34 10.97
CA TYR A 15 8.59 -2.50 11.56
C TYR A 15 9.58 -3.51 12.15
N ALA A 16 10.68 -3.78 11.45
CA ALA A 16 11.74 -4.66 11.94
C ALA A 16 12.40 -4.08 13.21
N ALA A 17 12.67 -2.78 13.26
CA ALA A 17 13.21 -2.13 14.45
C ALA A 17 12.24 -2.22 15.66
N ALA A 18 10.93 -2.08 15.41
CA ALA A 18 9.89 -2.17 16.44
C ALA A 18 9.65 -3.60 16.96
N THR A 19 9.89 -4.61 16.12
CA THR A 19 9.68 -6.03 16.44
C THR A 19 10.96 -6.75 16.86
N SER A 20 12.13 -6.13 16.69
CA SER A 20 13.41 -6.72 17.08
C SER A 20 13.40 -7.16 18.55
N SER A 21 13.72 -8.44 18.77
CA SER A 21 14.14 -8.94 20.07
C SER A 21 15.52 -8.35 20.31
N GLY A 22 15.73 -7.61 21.39
CA GLY A 22 16.92 -6.77 21.67
C GLY A 22 18.27 -7.48 21.79
N ALA A 23 18.52 -8.55 21.04
CA ALA A 23 19.76 -9.31 20.96
C ALA A 23 20.83 -8.66 20.04
N GLY A 24 20.50 -7.55 19.37
CA GLY A 24 21.43 -6.76 18.55
C GLY A 24 21.90 -5.47 19.24
N PRO A 25 22.94 -4.79 18.71
CA PRO A 25 23.48 -3.57 19.30
C PRO A 25 22.57 -2.33 19.11
N ALA A 26 21.53 -2.43 18.28
CA ALA A 26 20.60 -1.33 18.04
C ALA A 26 19.44 -1.34 19.04
N PRO A 27 19.09 -0.20 19.66
CA PRO A 27 17.95 -0.12 20.56
C PRO A 27 16.65 -0.40 19.82
N ARG A 28 15.72 -1.06 20.49
CA ARG A 28 14.36 -1.27 19.97
C ARG A 28 13.66 0.08 19.80
N PHE A 29 12.94 0.24 18.70
CA PHE A 29 12.07 1.39 18.52
C PHE A 29 10.80 1.22 19.37
N GLU A 30 10.62 2.08 20.36
CA GLU A 30 9.46 2.09 21.26
C GLU A 30 8.87 3.50 21.33
N ILE A 31 7.54 3.58 21.43
CA ILE A 31 6.79 4.83 21.64
C ILE A 31 5.69 4.60 22.67
N ALA A 32 5.17 5.68 23.25
CA ALA A 32 4.03 5.60 24.17
C ALA A 32 2.81 4.96 23.49
N GLU A 33 2.04 4.16 24.23
CA GLU A 33 0.91 3.40 23.71
C GLU A 33 -0.15 4.32 23.07
N ASP A 34 -0.51 5.42 23.73
CA ASP A 34 -1.49 6.38 23.19
C ASP A 34 -0.99 7.03 21.89
N THR A 35 0.31 7.32 21.81
CA THR A 35 0.94 7.83 20.59
C THR A 35 0.87 6.81 19.47
N ALA A 36 1.14 5.52 19.76
CA ALA A 36 1.01 4.44 18.80
C ALA A 36 -0.42 4.31 18.27
N ARG A 37 -1.43 4.34 19.15
CA ARG A 37 -2.84 4.27 18.76
C ARG A 37 -3.26 5.45 17.88
N ASN A 38 -2.82 6.67 18.23
CA ASN A 38 -3.13 7.87 17.45
C ASN A 38 -2.50 7.83 16.06
N LEU A 39 -1.24 7.39 15.96
CA LEU A 39 -0.55 7.21 14.68
C LEU A 39 -1.20 6.11 13.83
N ALA A 40 -1.56 4.98 14.44
CA ALA A 40 -2.28 3.90 13.78
C ALA A 40 -3.64 4.36 13.24
N ALA A 41 -4.39 5.16 14.00
CA ALA A 41 -5.66 5.74 13.56
C ALA A 41 -5.48 6.74 12.40
N ALA A 42 -4.38 7.49 12.37
CA ALA A 42 -4.05 8.34 11.22
C ALA A 42 -3.74 7.50 9.97
N CYS A 43 -3.02 6.39 10.12
CA CYS A 43 -2.80 5.43 9.03
C CYS A 43 -4.12 4.83 8.53
N ASP A 44 -5.06 4.51 9.42
CA ASP A 44 -6.38 3.98 9.01
C ASP A 44 -7.15 4.97 8.14
N ARG A 45 -7.16 6.25 8.50
CA ARG A 45 -7.79 7.30 7.67
C ARG A 45 -7.13 7.39 6.29
N LEU A 46 -5.80 7.38 6.24
CA LEU A 46 -5.06 7.40 4.98
C LEU A 46 -5.38 6.18 4.11
N ILE A 47 -5.50 4.99 4.70
CA ILE A 47 -5.86 3.76 3.98
C ILE A 47 -7.26 3.88 3.38
N GLU A 48 -8.23 4.41 4.13
CA GLU A 48 -9.59 4.65 3.63
C GLU A 48 -9.61 5.67 2.48
N ASP A 49 -8.89 6.78 2.61
CA ASP A 49 -8.79 7.79 1.55
C ASP A 49 -8.17 7.20 0.27
N LEU A 50 -7.13 6.38 0.42
CA LEU A 50 -6.50 5.68 -0.70
C LEU A 50 -7.42 4.62 -1.33
N ARG A 51 -8.26 3.93 -0.52
CA ARG A 51 -9.27 2.99 -1.03
C ARG A 51 -10.30 3.75 -1.86
N ALA A 52 -10.83 4.85 -1.36
CA ALA A 52 -11.75 5.70 -2.10
C ALA A 52 -11.11 6.22 -3.40
N ALA A 53 -9.84 6.64 -3.37
CA ALA A 53 -9.11 7.07 -4.57
C ALA A 53 -8.97 5.93 -5.60
N ARG A 54 -8.70 4.70 -5.16
CA ARG A 54 -8.62 3.52 -6.03
C ARG A 54 -9.97 3.21 -6.68
N ASP A 55 -11.04 3.19 -5.89
CA ASP A 55 -12.38 2.83 -6.36
C ASP A 55 -12.92 3.86 -7.36
N ASN A 56 -12.69 5.15 -7.09
CA ASN A 56 -13.01 6.23 -8.03
C ASN A 56 -12.10 6.20 -9.27
N GLY A 57 -10.81 5.90 -9.09
CA GLY A 57 -9.83 5.83 -10.18
C GLY A 57 -10.00 4.63 -11.11
N ALA A 58 -10.59 3.52 -10.64
CA ALA A 58 -10.90 2.37 -11.48
C ALA A 58 -11.84 2.76 -12.65
N GLN A 59 -12.74 3.72 -12.44
CA GLN A 59 -13.61 4.25 -13.49
C GLN A 59 -12.82 4.98 -14.59
N LEU A 60 -11.66 5.55 -14.28
CA LEU A 60 -10.79 6.26 -15.23
C LEU A 60 -10.02 5.30 -16.16
N THR A 61 -9.96 4.00 -15.84
CA THR A 61 -9.28 3.00 -16.69
C THR A 61 -10.09 2.61 -17.92
N SER A 62 -11.43 2.80 -17.90
CA SER A 62 -12.31 2.50 -19.02
C SER A 62 -12.58 3.75 -19.86
N VAL A 63 -11.57 4.24 -20.58
CA VAL A 63 -11.72 5.44 -21.41
C VAL A 63 -12.37 5.10 -22.75
N ARG A 64 -13.53 5.71 -23.03
CA ARG A 64 -14.26 5.64 -24.30
C ARG A 64 -14.42 7.04 -24.88
N GLY A 65 -14.62 7.16 -26.20
CA GLY A 65 -14.99 8.42 -26.84
C GLY A 65 -13.93 9.09 -27.71
N PHE A 66 -12.76 8.47 -27.92
CA PHE A 66 -11.75 8.99 -28.86
C PHE A 66 -11.98 8.59 -30.33
N GLY A 67 -13.04 7.82 -30.62
CA GLY A 67 -13.39 7.34 -31.97
C GLY A 67 -12.52 6.17 -32.47
N GLU A 68 -12.89 5.62 -33.63
CA GLU A 68 -12.27 4.41 -34.21
C GLU A 68 -11.01 4.68 -35.04
N LEU A 69 -10.62 5.95 -35.20
CA LEU A 69 -9.42 6.30 -35.95
C LEU A 69 -8.16 5.77 -35.22
N PRO A 70 -7.07 5.47 -35.95
CA PRO A 70 -5.83 4.95 -35.35
C PRO A 70 -5.26 5.84 -34.21
N SER A 71 -5.41 7.16 -34.33
CA SER A 71 -5.03 8.13 -33.30
C SER A 71 -5.92 8.05 -32.06
N GLY A 72 -7.22 7.82 -32.23
CA GLY A 72 -8.17 7.63 -31.13
C GLY A 72 -7.89 6.34 -30.35
N GLN A 73 -7.61 5.26 -31.06
CA GLN A 73 -7.21 3.98 -30.46
C GLN A 73 -5.85 4.07 -29.72
N ALA A 74 -4.91 4.89 -30.21
CA ALA A 74 -3.66 5.17 -29.51
C ALA A 74 -3.89 5.93 -28.19
N LEU A 75 -4.78 6.94 -28.19
CA LEU A 75 -5.14 7.69 -26.98
C LEU A 75 -5.83 6.81 -25.94
N MET A 76 -6.80 5.98 -26.35
CA MET A 76 -7.47 5.03 -25.45
C MET A 76 -6.47 4.13 -24.73
N ARG A 77 -5.51 3.56 -25.46
CA ARG A 77 -4.44 2.73 -24.87
C ARG A 77 -3.55 3.52 -23.92
N GLY A 78 -3.15 4.72 -24.30
CA GLY A 78 -2.31 5.59 -23.46
C GLY A 78 -2.96 5.95 -22.13
N PHE A 79 -4.24 6.37 -22.17
CA PHE A 79 -4.98 6.70 -20.96
C PHE A 79 -5.28 5.47 -20.10
N SER A 80 -5.61 4.33 -20.71
CA SER A 80 -5.81 3.08 -19.98
C SER A 80 -4.54 2.68 -19.23
N ALA A 81 -3.38 2.75 -19.89
CA ALA A 81 -2.09 2.49 -19.27
C ALA A 81 -1.79 3.45 -18.10
N LYS A 82 -2.12 4.75 -18.24
CA LYS A 82 -1.99 5.72 -17.15
C LYS A 82 -2.92 5.43 -15.98
N GLY A 83 -4.13 4.95 -16.25
CA GLY A 83 -5.05 4.49 -15.24
C GLY A 83 -4.49 3.30 -14.45
N THR A 84 -3.90 2.32 -15.13
CA THR A 84 -3.20 1.20 -14.46
C THR A 84 -2.03 1.71 -13.60
N GLU A 85 -1.18 2.60 -14.12
CA GLU A 85 -0.06 3.18 -13.36
C GLU A 85 -0.55 3.93 -12.11
N PHE A 86 -1.68 4.62 -12.18
CA PHE A 86 -2.31 5.26 -11.02
C PHE A 86 -2.77 4.23 -9.99
N LEU A 87 -3.47 3.17 -10.39
CA LEU A 87 -3.94 2.12 -9.47
C LEU A 87 -2.77 1.40 -8.78
N ASP A 88 -1.70 1.14 -9.51
CA ASP A 88 -0.48 0.54 -8.96
C ASP A 88 0.18 1.47 -7.94
N ALA A 89 0.27 2.78 -8.23
CA ALA A 89 0.80 3.77 -7.29
C ALA A 89 -0.06 3.87 -6.02
N VAL A 90 -1.38 3.93 -6.15
CA VAL A 90 -2.30 3.96 -4.99
C VAL A 90 -2.15 2.70 -4.14
N THR A 91 -2.05 1.52 -4.77
CA THR A 91 -1.85 0.24 -4.07
C THR A 91 -0.50 0.21 -3.33
N SER A 92 0.55 0.76 -3.96
CA SER A 92 1.88 0.95 -3.36
C SER A 92 1.82 1.81 -2.09
N TYR A 93 1.10 2.94 -2.12
CA TYR A 93 0.88 3.78 -0.94
C TYR A 93 0.05 3.11 0.16
N GLN A 94 -0.99 2.32 -0.21
CA GLN A 94 -1.78 1.56 0.77
C GLN A 94 -0.91 0.54 1.52
N GLN A 95 -0.02 -0.14 0.80
CA GLN A 95 0.93 -1.05 1.41
C GLN A 95 1.85 -0.32 2.40
N THR A 96 2.42 0.81 2.00
CA THR A 96 3.28 1.62 2.87
C THR A 96 2.55 2.07 4.13
N ALA A 97 1.30 2.54 4.01
CA ALA A 97 0.50 2.97 5.14
C ALA A 97 0.21 1.82 6.14
N LEU A 98 -0.08 0.62 5.63
CA LEU A 98 -0.28 -0.57 6.47
C LEU A 98 1.00 -1.01 7.19
N LEU A 99 2.16 -0.93 6.52
CA LEU A 99 3.45 -1.23 7.13
C LEU A 99 3.81 -0.22 8.23
N LEU A 100 3.54 1.07 8.00
CA LEU A 100 3.72 2.11 9.02
C LEU A 100 2.79 1.88 10.21
N LYS A 101 1.51 1.58 9.97
CA LYS A 101 0.57 1.19 11.03
C LYS A 101 1.11 0.03 11.85
N ALA A 102 1.57 -1.04 11.19
CA ALA A 102 2.15 -2.19 11.87
C ALA A 102 3.37 -1.79 12.73
N ALA A 103 4.25 -0.95 12.22
CA ALA A 103 5.43 -0.47 12.94
C ALA A 103 5.07 0.36 14.18
N TYR A 104 4.11 1.29 14.07
CA TYR A 104 3.68 2.10 15.20
C TYR A 104 3.01 1.25 16.29
N LEU A 105 2.12 0.33 15.90
CA LEU A 105 1.48 -0.60 16.83
C LEU A 105 2.50 -1.49 17.54
N ALA A 106 3.48 -2.05 16.81
CA ALA A 106 4.55 -2.85 17.41
C ALA A 106 5.41 -2.03 18.38
N ALA A 107 5.72 -0.78 18.04
CA ALA A 107 6.47 0.13 18.90
C ALA A 107 5.70 0.53 20.18
N GLY A 108 4.37 0.53 20.12
CA GLY A 108 3.46 0.67 21.26
C GLY A 108 3.08 -0.66 21.94
N ARG A 109 3.78 -1.76 21.62
CA ARG A 109 3.56 -3.11 22.17
C ARG A 109 2.20 -3.76 21.87
N GLN A 110 1.50 -3.30 20.84
CA GLN A 110 0.24 -3.86 20.34
C GLN A 110 0.50 -4.90 19.24
N PHE A 111 1.16 -6.00 19.60
CA PHE A 111 1.70 -6.96 18.62
C PHE A 111 0.65 -7.67 17.78
N ASP A 112 -0.51 -8.02 18.33
CA ASP A 112 -1.57 -8.71 17.59
C ASP A 112 -2.14 -7.84 16.47
N GLU A 113 -2.39 -6.56 16.78
CA GLU A 113 -2.88 -5.57 15.84
C GLU A 113 -1.80 -5.21 14.81
N ALA A 114 -0.54 -5.13 15.24
CA ALA A 114 0.61 -4.91 14.38
C ALA A 114 0.76 -6.03 13.34
N GLU A 115 0.68 -7.30 13.77
CA GLU A 115 0.78 -8.44 12.87
C GLU A 115 -0.43 -8.54 11.93
N ALA A 116 -1.62 -8.19 12.40
CA ALA A 116 -2.80 -8.08 11.52
C ALA A 116 -2.58 -7.03 10.40
N ALA A 117 -2.05 -5.85 10.73
CA ALA A 117 -1.74 -4.80 9.76
C ALA A 117 -0.63 -5.24 8.79
N ASN A 118 0.43 -5.89 9.28
CA ASN A 118 1.51 -6.43 8.46
C ASN A 118 1.00 -7.49 7.45
N ARG A 119 0.15 -8.43 7.91
CA ARG A 119 -0.48 -9.41 7.02
C ARG A 119 -1.35 -8.75 5.95
N ALA A 120 -2.10 -7.71 6.30
CA ALA A 120 -2.87 -6.95 5.32
C ALA A 120 -1.96 -6.27 4.27
N ALA A 121 -0.81 -5.72 4.68
CA ALA A 121 0.17 -5.15 3.75
C ALA A 121 0.74 -6.20 2.78
N LEU A 122 0.98 -7.42 3.27
CA LEU A 122 1.45 -8.54 2.45
C LEU A 122 0.37 -9.04 1.49
N ALA A 123 -0.91 -8.98 1.88
CA ALA A 123 -2.01 -9.36 1.01
C ALA A 123 -2.14 -8.44 -0.22
N LEU A 124 -1.80 -7.15 -0.10
CA LEU A 124 -1.85 -6.19 -1.22
C LEU A 124 -0.84 -6.47 -2.35
N ILE A 125 0.26 -7.17 -2.05
CA ILE A 125 1.30 -7.51 -3.04
C ILE A 125 1.26 -8.96 -3.47
N ARG A 126 0.45 -9.81 -2.84
CA ARG A 126 0.31 -11.19 -3.26
C ARG A 126 -0.48 -11.17 -4.57
N PRO A 127 0.08 -11.65 -5.69
CA PRO A 127 -0.71 -11.80 -6.90
C PRO A 127 -1.86 -12.77 -6.60
N ASP A 128 -3.08 -12.39 -6.99
CA ASP A 128 -4.24 -13.27 -6.91
C ASP A 128 -3.86 -14.60 -7.60
N ALA A 129 -3.74 -15.67 -6.82
CA ALA A 129 -3.40 -17.01 -7.33
C ALA A 129 -4.50 -17.61 -8.25
N GLY A 130 -5.48 -16.80 -8.67
CA GLY A 130 -6.62 -17.19 -9.51
C GLY A 130 -6.55 -16.74 -10.97
N ALA A 131 -5.64 -15.84 -11.38
CA ALA A 131 -5.61 -15.32 -12.75
C ALA A 131 -4.73 -16.15 -13.73
N ALA A 132 -4.00 -17.16 -13.24
CA ALA A 132 -3.10 -18.00 -14.04
C ALA A 132 -3.70 -19.38 -14.42
N ARG A 133 -5.02 -19.48 -14.54
CA ARG A 133 -5.71 -20.64 -15.15
C ARG A 133 -6.79 -20.18 -16.13
N GLY A 134 -6.36 -19.87 -17.33
CA GLY A 134 -7.22 -19.59 -18.48
C GLY A 134 -6.35 -19.55 -19.72
N GLY A 135 -5.96 -20.75 -20.18
CA GLY A 135 -5.34 -20.96 -21.49
C GLY A 135 -6.37 -20.99 -22.61
#